data_AF-C3ZQQ8-F1
#
_entry.id   AF-C3ZQQ8-F1
#
_cell.length_a   1.000
_cell.length_b   1.000
_cell.length_c   1.000
_cell.angle_alpha   90.00
_cell.angle_beta   90.00
_cell.angle_gamma   90.00
#
_symmetry.space_group_name_H-M   'P 1'
#
loop_
_entity.id
_entity.type
_entity.pdbx_description
1 polymer ?
#
loop_
_entity_poly.entity_id
_entity_poly.type
_entity_poly.pdbx_seq_one_letter_code
_entity_poly.pdbx_strand_id
1 'polypeptide(L)'
;MSKQERHIKGLDRLLQQMQGKVNRLETTTSSTAQNNNNELRKKIQRNENEIKQQKEQSKHQEQRLMAEMNHLRSIVHNKGGSYIPPFYPGKGAHSANMQDNINRLQSQVSAIMANQKGEKAENERLFALISELQNKKNDKMKPTSNVQHAELPTDVQAFVKEHLDQAMDDNLTAIVNDLQGQVQRLEERPYVGHCEVGVLGLPWNADGKAGYGGRGSVTFSKTFRTVPVVSAALYKLYHTGNQPVGIVVSADDVTEMGFRLKLYGWDQTKLHSAGVQWMACG
;
A
#
# COMPACT_ATOMS: atom_id res chain seq x y z
N MET A 1 69.97 -30.68 7.20
CA MET A 1 68.59 -30.51 7.67
C MET A 1 67.99 -31.87 7.99
N SER A 2 67.59 -32.11 9.23
CA SER A 2 67.04 -33.40 9.68
C SER A 2 65.63 -33.63 9.09
N LYS A 3 65.15 -34.88 9.12
CA LYS A 3 63.77 -35.20 8.73
C LYS A 3 62.76 -34.45 9.61
N GLN A 4 63.04 -34.28 10.90
CA GLN A 4 62.23 -33.49 11.83
C GLN A 4 62.15 -32.00 11.44
N GLU A 5 63.26 -31.38 11.07
CA GLU A 5 63.26 -29.96 10.66
C GLU A 5 62.41 -29.71 9.41
N ARG A 6 62.34 -30.68 8.49
CA ARG A 6 61.44 -30.60 7.32
C ARG A 6 59.97 -30.65 7.71
N HIS A 7 59.61 -31.48 8.69
CA HIS A 7 58.24 -31.56 9.20
C HIS A 7 57.83 -30.27 9.93
N ILE A 8 58.71 -29.73 10.78
CA ILE A 8 58.45 -28.48 11.51
C ILE A 8 58.21 -27.32 10.52
N LYS A 9 59.09 -27.14 9.53
CA LYS A 9 58.90 -26.12 8.48
C LYS A 9 57.62 -26.32 7.66
N GLY A 10 57.18 -27.56 7.49
CA GLY A 10 55.90 -27.88 6.84
C GLY A 10 54.70 -27.42 7.67
N LEU A 11 54.74 -27.67 8.98
CA LEU A 11 53.70 -27.26 9.93
C LEU A 11 53.63 -25.73 10.07
N ASP A 12 54.76 -25.04 10.13
CA ASP A 12 54.79 -23.56 10.20
C ASP A 12 54.13 -22.92 8.98
N ARG A 13 54.39 -23.46 7.78
CA ARG A 13 53.74 -23.00 6.54
C ARG A 13 52.23 -23.23 6.57
N LEU A 14 51.81 -24.39 7.08
CA LEU A 14 50.38 -24.72 7.23
C LEU A 14 49.71 -23.75 8.21
N LEU A 15 50.36 -23.47 9.34
CA LEU A 15 49.85 -22.56 10.37
C LEU A 15 49.73 -21.12 9.83
N GLN A 16 50.74 -20.64 9.10
CA GLN A 16 50.66 -19.33 8.42
C GLN A 16 49.53 -19.27 7.37
N GLN A 17 49.31 -20.35 6.61
CA GLN A 17 48.21 -20.42 5.65
C GLN A 17 46.84 -20.40 6.34
N MET A 18 46.70 -21.12 7.46
CA MET A 18 45.47 -21.12 8.24
C MET A 18 45.19 -19.74 8.86
N GLN A 19 46.21 -19.10 9.45
CA GLN A 19 46.08 -17.74 9.99
C GLN A 19 45.63 -16.75 8.91
N GLY A 20 46.22 -16.84 7.71
CA GLY A 20 45.83 -16.03 6.58
C GLY A 20 44.38 -16.26 6.13
N LYS A 21 43.89 -17.50 6.18
CA LYS A 21 42.48 -17.83 5.88
C LYS A 21 41.53 -17.30 6.95
N VAL A 22 41.87 -17.43 8.23
CA VAL A 22 41.07 -16.89 9.34
C VAL A 22 40.92 -15.38 9.21
N ASN A 23 42.03 -14.64 9.01
CA ASN A 23 41.99 -13.19 8.85
C ASN A 23 41.15 -12.76 7.63
N ARG A 24 41.18 -13.52 6.53
CA ARG A 24 40.32 -13.27 5.35
C ARG A 24 38.84 -13.54 5.65
N LEU A 25 38.53 -14.60 6.39
CA LEU A 25 37.16 -14.90 6.78
C LEU A 25 36.62 -13.83 7.73
N GLU A 26 37.37 -13.45 8.75
CA GLU A 26 36.98 -12.37 9.68
C GLU A 26 36.71 -11.04 8.96
N THR A 27 37.60 -10.64 8.05
CA THR A 27 37.41 -9.40 7.28
C THR A 27 36.22 -9.48 6.32
N THR A 28 35.99 -10.63 5.68
CA THR A 28 34.87 -10.83 4.76
C THR A 28 33.53 -10.86 5.50
N THR A 29 33.45 -11.58 6.62
CA THR A 29 32.24 -11.65 7.45
C THR A 29 31.92 -10.31 8.08
N SER A 30 32.92 -9.60 8.60
CA SER A 30 32.74 -8.26 9.19
C SER A 30 32.27 -7.23 8.16
N SER A 31 32.88 -7.21 6.97
CA SER A 31 32.46 -6.30 5.90
C SER A 31 31.06 -6.62 5.36
N THR A 32 30.71 -7.90 5.21
CA THR A 32 29.37 -8.33 4.78
C THR A 32 28.31 -7.95 5.82
N ALA A 33 28.57 -8.21 7.10
CA ALA A 33 27.68 -7.82 8.18
C ALA A 33 27.49 -6.31 8.26
N GLN A 34 28.56 -5.54 8.06
CA GLN A 34 28.50 -4.08 8.03
C GLN A 34 27.69 -3.55 6.84
N ASN A 35 27.85 -4.15 5.66
CA ASN A 35 27.07 -3.79 4.46
C ASN A 35 25.58 -4.07 4.65
N ASN A 36 25.23 -5.25 5.17
CA ASN A 36 23.84 -5.62 5.45
C ASN A 36 23.21 -4.69 6.49
N ASN A 37 23.94 -4.35 7.56
CA ASN A 37 23.48 -3.39 8.56
C ASN A 37 23.25 -1.99 7.97
N ASN A 38 24.13 -1.54 7.07
CA ASN A 38 23.97 -0.26 6.38
C ASN A 38 22.75 -0.25 5.46
N GLU A 39 22.49 -1.34 4.73
CA GLU A 39 21.31 -1.47 3.88
C GLU A 39 20.03 -1.49 4.71
N LEU A 40 20.01 -2.21 5.83
CA LEU A 40 18.88 -2.24 6.74
C LEU A 40 18.56 -0.86 7.32
N ARG A 41 19.59 -0.10 7.74
CA ARG A 41 19.43 1.29 8.19
C ARG A 41 18.81 2.18 7.11
N LYS A 42 19.26 2.03 5.85
CA LYS A 42 18.66 2.77 4.71
C LYS A 42 17.21 2.38 4.46
N LYS A 43 16.83 1.11 4.62
CA LYS A 43 15.44 0.66 4.50
C LYS A 43 14.56 1.24 5.62
N ILE A 44 15.03 1.19 6.86
CA ILE A 44 14.34 1.79 8.02
C ILE A 44 14.09 3.28 7.78
N GLN A 45 15.12 4.02 7.35
CA GLN A 45 14.99 5.46 7.08
C GLN A 45 13.98 5.78 5.97
N ARG A 46 13.93 4.96 4.91
CA ARG A 46 12.94 5.13 3.82
C ARG A 46 11.52 4.91 4.34
N ASN A 47 11.30 3.83 5.11
CA ASN A 47 10.00 3.53 5.68
C ASN A 47 9.54 4.61 6.67
N GLU A 48 10.43 5.16 7.49
CA GLU A 48 10.13 6.29 8.38
C GLU A 48 9.66 7.52 7.60
N ASN A 49 10.32 7.83 6.47
CA ASN A 49 9.94 8.94 5.61
C ASN A 49 8.57 8.72 4.95
N GLU A 50 8.29 7.50 4.47
CA GLU A 50 7.00 7.13 3.87
C GLU A 50 5.86 7.23 4.90
N ILE A 51 6.07 6.73 6.12
CA ILE A 51 5.10 6.86 7.22
C ILE A 51 4.83 8.32 7.54
N LYS A 52 5.89 9.15 7.60
CA LYS A 52 5.74 10.59 7.84
C LYS A 52 4.92 11.25 6.73
N GLN A 53 5.19 10.91 5.46
CA GLN A 53 4.46 11.43 4.31
C GLN A 53 2.97 11.03 4.35
N GLN A 54 2.67 9.76 4.63
CA GLN A 54 1.30 9.27 4.77
C GLN A 54 0.55 10.00 5.90
N LYS A 55 1.21 10.26 7.02
CA LYS A 55 0.64 11.01 8.14
C LYS A 55 0.30 12.46 7.76
N GLU A 56 1.17 13.11 6.99
CA GLU A 56 0.93 14.46 6.47
C GLU A 56 -0.23 14.49 5.46
N GLN A 57 -0.31 13.51 4.56
CA GLN A 57 -1.42 13.35 3.61
C GLN A 57 -2.76 13.13 4.32
N SER A 58 -2.79 12.24 5.32
CA SER A 58 -4.00 11.99 6.11
C SER A 58 -4.47 13.25 6.84
N LYS A 59 -3.53 14.02 7.42
CA LYS A 59 -3.86 15.30 8.07
C LYS A 59 -4.43 16.31 7.08
N HIS A 60 -3.89 16.38 5.86
CA HIS A 60 -4.41 17.27 4.83
C HIS A 60 -5.82 16.87 4.37
N GLN A 61 -6.06 15.56 4.22
CA GLN A 61 -7.39 15.03 3.88
C GLN A 61 -8.42 15.34 4.97
N GLU A 62 -8.05 15.20 6.24
CA GLU A 62 -8.90 15.55 7.38
C GLU A 62 -9.27 17.04 7.38
N GLN A 63 -8.29 17.92 7.12
CA GLN A 63 -8.52 19.36 7.00
C GLN A 63 -9.46 19.71 5.85
N ARG A 64 -9.31 19.04 4.70
CA ARG A 64 -10.20 19.23 3.55
C ARG A 64 -11.63 18.82 3.85
N LEU A 65 -11.82 17.65 4.48
CA LEU A 65 -13.14 17.18 4.90
C LEU A 65 -13.79 18.15 5.92
N MET A 66 -13.03 18.65 6.88
CA MET A 66 -13.53 19.67 7.82
C MET A 66 -13.94 20.96 7.11
N ALA A 67 -13.17 21.42 6.12
CA ALA A 67 -13.52 22.61 5.34
C ALA A 67 -14.81 22.41 4.52
N GLU A 68 -14.98 21.26 3.87
CA GLU A 68 -16.20 20.89 3.13
C GLU A 68 -17.41 20.80 4.07
N MET A 69 -17.26 20.19 5.25
CA MET A 69 -18.33 20.15 6.26
C MET A 69 -18.74 21.54 6.74
N ASN A 70 -17.78 22.43 7.00
CA ASN A 70 -18.06 23.80 7.43
C ASN A 70 -18.77 24.60 6.32
N HIS A 71 -18.38 24.39 5.06
CA HIS A 71 -19.04 24.98 3.90
C HIS A 71 -20.50 24.51 3.77
N LEU A 72 -20.75 23.21 3.89
CA LEU A 72 -22.12 22.68 3.87
C LEU A 72 -22.98 23.24 4.99
N ARG A 73 -22.42 23.36 6.20
CA ARG A 73 -23.12 23.96 7.35
C ARG A 73 -23.54 25.40 7.08
N SER A 74 -22.69 26.22 6.44
CA SER A 74 -23.01 27.62 6.15
C SER A 74 -24.15 27.76 5.14
N ILE A 75 -24.20 26.91 4.11
CA ILE A 75 -25.30 26.89 3.13
C ILE A 75 -26.65 26.61 3.81
N VAL A 76 -26.68 25.69 4.78
CA VAL A 76 -27.91 25.35 5.52
C VAL A 76 -28.40 26.52 6.36
N HIS A 77 -27.50 27.27 7.00
CA HIS A 77 -27.87 28.36 7.91
C HIS A 77 -28.26 29.65 7.16
N ASN A 78 -27.75 29.87 5.94
CA ASN A 78 -27.98 31.11 5.20
C ASN A 78 -29.32 31.15 4.41
N LYS A 79 -30.09 30.06 4.39
CA LYS A 79 -31.42 30.02 3.74
C LYS A 79 -32.56 30.57 4.61
N GLY A 80 -32.26 31.18 5.76
CA GLY A 80 -33.26 31.74 6.68
C GLY A 80 -33.87 33.09 6.30
N GLY A 81 -33.53 33.70 5.16
CA GLY A 81 -33.99 35.07 4.87
C GLY A 81 -34.05 35.43 3.40
N SER A 82 -34.99 34.87 2.64
CA SER A 82 -35.52 35.57 1.47
C SER A 82 -36.86 34.97 1.01
N TYR A 83 -37.87 35.83 1.03
CA TYR A 83 -39.15 35.77 0.33
C TYR A 83 -39.60 34.39 -0.19
N ILE A 84 -40.50 33.75 0.55
CA ILE A 84 -41.27 32.61 0.07
C ILE A 84 -42.35 33.16 -0.88
N PRO A 85 -42.30 32.93 -2.21
CA PRO A 85 -43.43 33.25 -3.07
C PRO A 85 -44.64 32.41 -2.63
N PRO A 86 -45.84 33.00 -2.55
CA PRO A 86 -47.00 32.30 -2.07
C PRO A 86 -47.41 31.17 -3.03
N PHE A 87 -47.73 30.02 -2.43
CA PHE A 87 -48.61 28.98 -2.96
C PHE A 87 -48.14 28.13 -4.15
N TYR A 88 -47.48 27.02 -3.82
CA TYR A 88 -47.83 25.70 -4.38
C TYR A 88 -48.00 24.70 -3.23
N PRO A 89 -49.23 24.24 -2.92
CA PRO A 89 -49.47 23.23 -1.89
C PRO A 89 -49.08 21.86 -2.44
N GLY A 90 -47.87 21.41 -2.11
CA GLY A 90 -47.45 20.03 -2.38
C GLY A 90 -45.93 19.89 -2.39
N LYS A 91 -45.36 19.49 -1.25
CA LYS A 91 -44.05 18.81 -1.03
C LYS A 91 -43.40 19.27 0.29
N GLY A 92 -43.94 18.79 1.42
CA GLY A 92 -43.31 18.93 2.74
C GLY A 92 -42.30 17.83 3.10
N ALA A 93 -42.11 16.81 2.26
CA ALA A 93 -41.37 15.60 2.63
C ALA A 93 -39.85 15.62 2.32
N HIS A 94 -39.31 16.65 1.68
CA HIS A 94 -37.89 16.68 1.29
C HIS A 94 -36.93 17.27 2.34
N SER A 95 -37.44 18.06 3.29
CA SER A 95 -36.60 18.71 4.31
C SER A 95 -36.13 17.73 5.41
N ALA A 96 -37.04 16.89 5.93
CA ALA A 96 -36.73 15.93 6.99
C ALA A 96 -35.63 14.93 6.58
N ASN A 97 -35.67 14.47 5.33
CA ASN A 97 -34.71 13.48 4.82
C ASN A 97 -33.28 14.06 4.67
N MET A 98 -33.13 15.38 4.50
CA MET A 98 -31.80 16.01 4.39
C MET A 98 -31.09 16.08 5.74
N GLN A 99 -31.82 16.41 6.82
CA GLN A 99 -31.24 16.46 8.17
C GLN A 99 -30.84 15.06 8.66
N ASP A 100 -31.65 14.03 8.37
CA ASP A 100 -31.32 12.63 8.69
C ASP A 100 -30.07 12.15 7.95
N ASN A 101 -29.92 12.52 6.67
CA ASN A 101 -28.71 12.21 5.90
C ASN A 101 -27.47 12.93 6.46
N ILE A 102 -27.60 14.18 6.92
CA ILE A 102 -26.50 14.91 7.59
C ILE A 102 -26.09 14.18 8.88
N ASN A 103 -27.06 13.79 9.71
CA ASN A 103 -26.80 13.09 10.97
C ASN A 103 -26.14 11.72 10.73
N ARG A 104 -26.59 11.00 9.69
CA ARG A 104 -26.04 9.70 9.30
C ARG A 104 -24.59 9.83 8.80
N LEU A 105 -24.29 10.83 7.98
CA LEU A 105 -22.92 11.11 7.52
C LEU A 105 -22.01 11.50 8.70
N GLN A 106 -22.49 12.33 9.62
CA GLN A 106 -21.73 12.68 10.83
C GLN A 106 -21.39 11.44 11.67
N SER A 107 -22.36 10.54 11.87
CA SER A 107 -22.14 9.27 12.58
C SER A 107 -21.09 8.39 11.88
N GLN A 108 -21.16 8.27 10.54
CA GLN A 108 -20.18 7.51 9.78
C GLN A 108 -18.75 8.09 9.88
N VAL A 109 -18.62 9.42 9.78
CA VAL A 109 -17.32 10.10 9.95
C VAL A 109 -16.77 9.86 11.36
N SER A 110 -17.60 9.98 12.40
CA SER A 110 -17.15 9.69 13.78
C SER A 110 -16.71 8.24 13.98
N ALA A 111 -17.40 7.27 13.37
CA ALA A 111 -17.02 5.86 13.44
C ALA A 111 -15.67 5.60 12.73
N ILE A 112 -15.45 6.20 11.56
CA ILE A 112 -14.17 6.10 10.84
C ILE A 112 -13.03 6.68 11.68
N MET A 113 -13.23 7.85 12.29
CA MET A 113 -12.22 8.47 13.16
C MET A 113 -11.92 7.64 14.42
N ALA A 114 -12.93 6.99 15.00
CA ALA A 114 -12.74 6.11 16.15
C ALA A 114 -11.90 4.88 15.78
N ASN A 115 -12.17 4.26 14.63
CA ASN A 115 -11.40 3.11 14.13
C ASN A 115 -9.94 3.50 13.86
N GLN A 116 -9.69 4.64 13.20
CA GLN A 116 -8.34 5.15 12.96
C GLN A 116 -7.57 5.42 14.27
N LYS A 117 -8.25 5.89 15.31
CA LYS A 117 -7.62 6.08 16.63
C LYS A 117 -7.23 4.74 17.26
N GLY A 118 -8.04 3.70 17.07
CA GLY A 118 -7.73 2.33 17.50
C GLY A 118 -6.48 1.78 16.80
N GLU A 119 -6.44 1.85 15.47
CA GLU A 119 -5.29 1.40 14.66
C GLU A 119 -4.01 2.17 15.01
N LYS A 120 -4.11 3.47 15.27
CA LYS A 120 -2.97 4.29 15.71
C LYS A 120 -2.40 3.78 17.05
N ALA A 121 -3.25 3.46 18.02
CA ALA A 121 -2.82 2.96 19.32
C ALA A 121 -2.16 1.56 19.21
N GLU A 122 -2.65 0.71 18.31
CA GLU A 122 -2.04 -0.59 18.03
C GLU A 122 -0.66 -0.44 17.37
N ASN A 123 -0.54 0.46 16.39
CA ASN A 123 0.75 0.78 15.78
C ASN A 123 1.76 1.33 16.79
N GLU A 124 1.35 2.23 17.68
CA GLU A 124 2.21 2.76 18.76
C GLU A 124 2.69 1.64 19.71
N ARG A 125 1.84 0.65 20.03
CA ARG A 125 2.24 -0.54 20.78
C ARG A 125 3.26 -1.40 20.03
N LEU A 126 3.07 -1.60 18.73
CA LEU A 126 3.99 -2.36 17.91
C LEU A 126 5.39 -1.71 17.86
N PHE A 127 5.45 -0.38 17.72
CA PHE A 127 6.70 0.39 17.76
C PHE A 127 7.40 0.30 19.13
N ALA A 128 6.65 0.29 20.23
CA ALA A 128 7.22 0.10 21.57
C ALA A 128 7.86 -1.30 21.73
N LEU A 129 7.18 -2.35 21.24
CA LEU A 129 7.70 -3.73 21.23
C LEU A 129 8.98 -3.86 20.40
N ILE A 130 9.01 -3.26 19.22
CA ILE A 130 10.22 -3.26 18.37
C ILE A 130 11.39 -2.56 19.08
N SER A 131 11.15 -1.42 19.72
CA SER A 131 12.16 -0.72 20.51
C SER A 131 12.67 -1.56 21.68
N GLU A 132 11.78 -2.27 22.39
CA GLU A 132 12.17 -3.15 23.50
C GLU A 132 13.06 -4.31 23.02
N LEU A 133 12.70 -4.94 21.88
CA LEU A 133 13.50 -6.00 21.28
C LEU A 133 14.90 -5.52 20.85
N GLN A 134 14.99 -4.30 20.31
CA GLN A 134 16.28 -3.69 19.97
C GLN A 134 17.14 -3.41 21.20
N ASN A 135 16.54 -2.92 22.29
CA ASN A 135 17.27 -2.68 23.54
C ASN A 135 17.77 -3.99 24.17
N LYS A 136 16.94 -5.04 24.22
CA LYS A 136 17.35 -6.38 24.71
C LYS A 136 18.50 -6.98 23.89
N LYS A 137 18.51 -6.73 22.58
CA LYS A 137 19.61 -7.17 21.70
C LYS A 137 20.92 -6.45 22.05
N ASN A 138 20.87 -5.15 22.30
CA ASN A 138 22.05 -4.34 22.64
C ASN A 138 22.61 -4.68 24.02
N ASP A 139 21.76 -4.98 25.01
CA ASP A 139 22.21 -5.37 26.35
C ASP A 139 22.90 -6.75 26.37
N LYS A 140 22.46 -7.69 25.50
CA LYS A 140 23.14 -8.98 25.33
C LYS A 140 24.49 -8.89 24.59
N MET A 141 24.79 -7.74 23.97
CA MET A 141 26.04 -7.51 23.22
C MET A 141 27.08 -6.70 24.00
N LYS A 142 26.85 -6.35 25.27
CA LYS A 142 27.92 -5.77 26.11
C LYS A 142 29.05 -6.78 26.23
N PRO A 143 30.22 -6.54 25.61
CA PRO A 143 31.37 -7.41 25.80
C PRO A 143 31.82 -7.23 27.24
N THR A 144 31.88 -8.32 28.00
CA THR A 144 32.50 -8.36 29.32
C THR A 144 34.01 -8.13 29.13
N SER A 145 34.41 -6.87 29.02
CA SER A 145 35.81 -6.47 28.82
C SER A 145 36.55 -6.52 30.15
N ASN A 146 37.03 -7.69 30.52
CA ASN A 146 38.29 -7.88 31.26
C ASN A 146 38.55 -9.39 31.39
N VAL A 147 38.93 -10.01 30.26
CA VAL A 147 39.62 -11.29 30.30
C VAL A 147 40.97 -11.01 29.68
N GLN A 148 41.98 -10.88 30.53
CA GLN A 148 43.38 -10.90 30.11
C GLN A 148 43.58 -12.17 29.27
N HIS A 149 44.21 -12.03 28.10
CA HIS A 149 44.51 -13.11 27.17
C HIS A 149 45.43 -14.16 27.83
N ALA A 150 44.84 -15.07 28.60
CA ALA A 150 45.39 -16.41 28.75
C ALA A 150 45.17 -17.10 27.40
N GLU A 151 46.24 -17.64 26.81
CA GLU A 151 46.13 -18.48 25.63
C GLU A 151 45.08 -19.57 25.89
N LEU A 152 43.91 -19.45 25.24
CA LEU A 152 42.90 -20.49 25.33
C LEU A 152 43.53 -21.78 24.81
N PRO A 153 43.46 -22.89 25.58
CA PRO A 153 43.90 -24.20 25.11
C PRO A 153 43.31 -24.47 23.74
N THR A 154 44.10 -25.05 22.85
CA THR A 154 43.75 -25.35 21.44
C THR A 154 42.39 -26.03 21.31
N ASP A 155 42.03 -26.84 22.31
CA ASP A 155 40.77 -27.58 22.41
C ASP A 155 39.55 -26.65 22.58
N VAL A 156 39.71 -25.52 23.29
CA VAL A 156 38.63 -24.54 23.49
C VAL A 156 38.46 -23.65 22.27
N GLN A 157 39.51 -23.38 21.51
CA GLN A 157 39.40 -22.64 20.24
C GLN A 157 38.66 -23.44 19.17
N ALA A 158 38.90 -24.76 19.09
CA ALA A 158 38.17 -25.66 18.21
C ALA A 158 36.68 -25.69 18.60
N PHE A 159 36.37 -25.81 19.88
CA PHE A 159 35.00 -25.83 20.40
C PHE A 159 34.24 -24.52 20.13
N VAL A 160 34.87 -23.36 20.37
CA VAL A 160 34.25 -22.04 20.12
C VAL A 160 33.99 -21.84 18.64
N LYS A 161 34.92 -22.23 17.76
CA LYS A 161 34.74 -22.11 16.31
C LYS A 161 33.61 -23.01 15.80
N GLU A 162 33.57 -24.26 16.25
CA GLU A 162 32.50 -25.20 15.90
C GLU A 162 31.14 -24.68 16.36
N HIS A 163 31.03 -24.15 17.58
CA HIS A 163 29.77 -23.59 18.08
C HIS A 163 29.38 -22.27 17.41
N LEU A 164 30.33 -21.42 17.00
CA LEU A 164 30.01 -20.15 16.32
C LEU A 164 29.53 -20.38 14.89
N ASP A 165 30.21 -21.26 14.15
CA ASP A 165 29.84 -21.62 12.78
C ASP A 165 28.46 -22.28 12.79
N GLN A 166 28.19 -23.15 13.76
CA GLN A 166 26.89 -23.80 13.92
C GLN A 166 25.77 -22.82 14.30
N ALA A 167 26.02 -21.88 15.23
CA ALA A 167 25.02 -20.88 15.60
C ALA A 167 24.69 -19.90 14.46
N MET A 168 25.67 -19.62 13.59
CA MET A 168 25.46 -18.74 12.44
C MET A 168 24.67 -19.46 11.33
N ASP A 169 24.97 -20.73 11.08
CA ASP A 169 24.24 -21.58 10.14
C ASP A 169 22.80 -21.82 10.60
N ASP A 170 22.56 -22.05 11.89
CA ASP A 170 21.21 -22.20 12.46
C ASP A 170 20.38 -20.93 12.28
N ASN A 171 20.98 -19.75 12.51
CA ASN A 171 20.31 -18.47 12.35
C ASN A 171 20.03 -18.15 10.88
N LEU A 172 20.97 -18.45 9.97
CA LEU A 172 20.77 -18.26 8.54
C LEU A 172 19.67 -19.19 8.01
N THR A 173 19.67 -20.45 8.45
CA THR A 173 18.64 -21.43 8.11
C THR A 173 17.27 -20.99 8.61
N ALA A 174 17.17 -20.45 9.83
CA ALA A 174 15.93 -19.90 10.37
C ALA A 174 15.41 -18.72 9.54
N ILE A 175 16.30 -17.81 9.11
CA ILE A 175 15.93 -16.66 8.27
C ILE A 175 15.45 -17.13 6.88
N VAL A 176 16.17 -18.07 6.25
CA VAL A 176 15.77 -18.62 4.94
C VAL A 176 14.42 -19.30 5.04
N ASN A 177 14.19 -20.11 6.07
CA ASN A 177 12.91 -20.79 6.30
C ASN A 177 11.77 -19.79 6.55
N ASP A 178 12.01 -18.70 7.30
CA ASP A 178 10.98 -17.66 7.51
C ASP A 178 10.66 -16.91 6.22
N LEU A 179 11.68 -16.51 5.43
CA LEU A 179 11.50 -15.88 4.12
C LEU A 179 10.72 -16.78 3.17
N GLN A 180 11.07 -18.06 3.10
CA GLN A 180 10.40 -19.03 2.26
C GLN A 180 8.94 -19.24 2.71
N GLY A 181 8.71 -19.27 4.03
CA GLY A 181 7.36 -19.26 4.59
C GLY A 181 6.57 -17.98 4.29
N GLN A 182 7.21 -16.81 4.26
CA GLN A 182 6.56 -15.55 3.86
C GLN A 182 6.16 -15.57 2.38
N VAL A 183 7.04 -16.04 1.50
CA VAL A 183 6.75 -16.18 0.06
C VAL A 183 5.57 -17.15 -0.14
N GLN A 184 5.60 -18.31 0.51
CA GLN A 184 4.51 -19.28 0.45
C GLN A 184 3.18 -18.67 0.92
N ARG A 185 3.18 -17.95 2.05
CA ARG A 185 1.97 -17.24 2.53
C ARG A 185 1.48 -16.15 1.58
N LEU A 186 2.35 -15.54 0.79
CA LEU A 186 1.97 -14.55 -0.22
C LEU A 186 1.39 -15.21 -1.47
N GLU A 187 1.91 -16.38 -1.85
CA GLU A 187 1.41 -17.18 -2.97
C GLU A 187 0.09 -17.88 -2.65
N GLU A 188 -0.09 -18.35 -1.41
CA GLU A 188 -1.31 -19.02 -0.95
C GLU A 188 -2.44 -18.05 -0.57
N ARG A 189 -2.18 -16.74 -0.56
CA ARG A 189 -3.26 -15.77 -0.29
C ARG A 189 -4.32 -15.91 -1.38
N PRO A 190 -5.60 -16.14 -1.01
CA PRO A 190 -6.68 -16.12 -1.98
C PRO A 190 -6.61 -14.80 -2.72
N TYR A 191 -6.57 -14.88 -4.04
CA TYR A 191 -6.51 -13.70 -4.90
C TYR A 191 -7.61 -12.73 -4.50
N VAL A 192 -7.21 -11.59 -3.92
CA VAL A 192 -8.13 -10.51 -3.61
C VAL A 192 -8.28 -9.72 -4.90
N GLY A 193 -9.37 -9.97 -5.62
CA GLY A 193 -9.72 -9.21 -6.80
C GLY A 193 -9.75 -7.72 -6.47
N HIS A 194 -9.13 -6.92 -7.31
CA HIS A 194 -9.22 -5.46 -7.28
C HIS A 194 -10.45 -5.08 -8.10
N CYS A 195 -11.22 -4.10 -7.63
CA CYS A 195 -12.30 -3.52 -8.42
C CYS A 195 -12.21 -2.00 -8.40
N GLU A 196 -12.35 -1.39 -9.57
CA GLU A 196 -12.52 0.05 -9.72
C GLU A 196 -13.91 0.37 -10.26
N VAL A 197 -14.48 1.47 -9.80
CA VAL A 197 -15.77 1.99 -10.25
C VAL A 197 -15.63 3.45 -10.63
N GLY A 198 -16.43 3.87 -11.61
CA GLY A 198 -16.49 5.27 -11.97
C GLY A 198 -17.70 5.62 -12.79
N VAL A 199 -17.80 6.91 -13.10
CA VAL A 199 -18.86 7.47 -13.94
C VAL A 199 -18.23 8.27 -15.07
N LEU A 200 -18.79 8.13 -16.27
CA LEU A 200 -18.49 8.97 -17.40
C LEU A 200 -19.78 9.66 -17.84
N GLY A 201 -19.84 10.97 -17.63
CA GLY A 201 -20.87 11.81 -18.20
C GLY A 201 -20.46 12.26 -19.59
N LEU A 202 -21.31 12.07 -20.59
CA LEU A 202 -21.12 12.77 -21.85
C LEU A 202 -21.67 14.19 -21.69
N PRO A 203 -20.88 15.23 -22.01
CA PRO A 203 -21.37 16.60 -22.03
C PRO A 203 -22.60 16.72 -22.93
N TRP A 204 -23.48 17.64 -22.57
CA TRP A 204 -24.56 18.06 -23.44
C TRP A 204 -23.98 18.46 -24.80
N ASN A 205 -24.45 17.84 -25.89
CA ASN A 205 -23.95 18.06 -27.25
C ASN A 205 -22.47 17.71 -27.49
N ALA A 206 -21.87 16.79 -26.71
CA ALA A 206 -20.53 16.28 -27.00
C ALA A 206 -20.47 15.79 -28.46
N ASP A 207 -19.60 16.44 -29.23
CA ASP A 207 -19.30 16.25 -30.66
C ASP A 207 -20.32 16.74 -31.70
N GLY A 208 -21.21 17.69 -31.36
CA GLY A 208 -21.65 18.76 -32.28
C GLY A 208 -22.32 18.38 -33.61
N LYS A 209 -22.55 17.11 -33.89
CA LYS A 209 -23.18 16.60 -35.12
C LYS A 209 -24.14 15.47 -34.73
N ALA A 210 -25.38 15.89 -34.45
CA ALA A 210 -26.58 15.06 -34.45
C ALA A 210 -26.86 14.11 -33.26
N GLY A 211 -26.25 14.31 -32.08
CA GLY A 211 -26.78 13.71 -30.83
C GLY A 211 -26.77 12.17 -30.82
N TYR A 212 -25.82 11.56 -31.52
CA TYR A 212 -25.70 10.10 -31.62
C TYR A 212 -24.78 9.49 -30.56
N GLY A 213 -24.32 10.26 -29.56
CA GLY A 213 -23.48 9.78 -28.46
C GLY A 213 -22.03 10.25 -28.55
N GLY A 214 -21.11 9.53 -27.89
CA GLY A 214 -19.71 9.93 -27.74
C GLY A 214 -18.81 8.82 -27.22
N ARG A 215 -17.52 9.13 -27.14
CA ARG A 215 -16.48 8.22 -26.65
C ARG A 215 -15.64 8.92 -25.59
N GLY A 216 -15.16 8.18 -24.60
CA GLY A 216 -14.21 8.69 -23.62
C GLY A 216 -13.24 7.62 -23.15
N SER A 217 -11.98 8.01 -22.98
CA SER A 217 -10.97 7.15 -22.38
C SER A 217 -11.10 7.16 -20.87
N VAL A 218 -11.01 5.98 -20.26
CA VAL A 218 -10.97 5.78 -18.82
C VAL A 218 -9.62 5.20 -18.47
N THR A 219 -8.91 5.86 -17.57
CA THR A 219 -7.65 5.37 -17.00
C THR A 219 -7.93 4.90 -15.58
N PHE A 220 -7.47 3.69 -15.26
CA PHE A 220 -7.58 3.16 -13.90
C PHE A 220 -6.64 3.89 -12.95
N SER A 221 -7.06 4.03 -11.69
CA SER A 221 -6.23 4.61 -10.63
C SER A 221 -4.99 3.75 -10.33
N LYS A 222 -5.12 2.44 -10.57
CA LYS A 222 -4.06 1.46 -10.41
C LYS A 222 -4.09 0.46 -11.57
N THR A 223 -2.91 0.12 -12.09
CA THR A 223 -2.77 -0.92 -13.11
C THR A 223 -3.18 -2.29 -12.56
N PHE A 224 -4.04 -3.00 -13.28
CA PHE A 224 -4.44 -4.36 -12.95
C PHE A 224 -3.31 -5.36 -13.26
N ARG A 225 -3.31 -6.52 -12.61
CA ARG A 225 -2.31 -7.58 -12.89
C ARG A 225 -2.60 -8.30 -14.19
N THR A 226 -3.88 -8.39 -14.55
CA THR A 226 -4.40 -8.96 -15.79
C THR A 226 -5.47 -8.02 -16.35
N VAL A 227 -5.75 -8.12 -17.64
CA VAL A 227 -6.83 -7.33 -18.26
C VAL A 227 -8.15 -7.59 -17.51
N PRO A 228 -8.77 -6.55 -16.90
CA PRO A 228 -9.95 -6.74 -16.05
C PRO A 228 -11.20 -7.00 -16.89
N VAL A 229 -12.22 -7.57 -16.26
CA VAL A 229 -13.56 -7.63 -16.84
C VAL A 229 -14.25 -6.30 -16.57
N VAL A 230 -14.64 -5.60 -17.64
CA VAL A 230 -15.33 -4.31 -17.56
C VAL A 230 -16.83 -4.50 -17.83
N SER A 231 -17.65 -4.00 -16.92
CA SER A 231 -19.10 -3.87 -17.07
C SER A 231 -19.47 -2.40 -17.07
N ALA A 232 -20.46 -2.02 -17.89
CA ALA A 232 -20.92 -0.66 -18.02
C ALA A 232 -22.45 -0.61 -18.16
N ALA A 233 -23.07 0.36 -17.51
CA ALA A 233 -24.52 0.54 -17.51
C ALA A 233 -24.89 2.02 -17.58
N LEU A 234 -26.02 2.32 -18.21
CA LEU A 234 -26.59 3.67 -18.20
C LEU A 234 -27.13 3.99 -16.80
N TYR A 235 -26.70 5.11 -16.21
CA TYR A 235 -27.30 5.65 -14.99
C TYR A 235 -28.08 6.94 -15.23
N LYS A 236 -27.89 7.57 -16.40
CA LYS A 236 -28.60 8.79 -16.80
C LYS A 236 -28.90 8.73 -18.29
N LEU A 237 -30.14 9.07 -18.65
CA LEU A 237 -30.57 9.18 -20.04
C LEU A 237 -31.56 10.33 -20.19
N TYR A 238 -31.28 11.24 -21.11
CA TYR A 238 -32.19 12.27 -21.57
C TYR A 238 -32.25 12.26 -23.10
N HIS A 239 -33.40 11.85 -23.62
CA HIS A 239 -33.70 11.81 -25.04
C HIS A 239 -34.93 12.68 -25.34
N THR A 240 -35.10 13.11 -26.59
CA THR A 240 -36.29 13.84 -27.04
C THR A 240 -36.82 13.29 -28.35
N GLY A 241 -38.12 13.44 -28.58
CA GLY A 241 -38.80 13.01 -29.79
C GLY A 241 -39.67 11.78 -29.55
N ASN A 242 -40.58 11.52 -30.49
CA ASN A 242 -41.52 10.38 -30.43
C ASN A 242 -40.95 9.12 -31.08
N GLN A 243 -39.67 9.10 -31.41
CA GLN A 243 -39.02 7.97 -32.06
C GLN A 243 -38.58 6.93 -31.02
N PRO A 244 -38.52 5.64 -31.40
CA PRO A 244 -37.96 4.60 -30.55
C PRO A 244 -36.55 4.96 -30.07
N VAL A 245 -36.25 4.61 -28.81
CA VAL A 245 -34.95 4.86 -28.20
C VAL A 245 -34.07 3.63 -28.39
N GLY A 246 -33.03 3.79 -29.19
CA GLY A 246 -32.01 2.80 -29.41
C GLY A 246 -30.67 3.31 -28.89
N ILE A 247 -30.10 2.64 -27.89
CA ILE A 247 -28.82 3.02 -27.27
C ILE A 247 -27.93 1.80 -27.08
N VAL A 248 -26.64 1.97 -27.37
CA VAL A 248 -25.60 0.97 -27.15
C VAL A 248 -24.52 1.56 -26.25
N VAL A 249 -24.17 0.84 -25.19
CA VAL A 249 -23.04 1.11 -24.32
C VAL A 249 -22.04 -0.02 -24.50
N SER A 250 -20.77 0.31 -24.74
CA SER A 250 -19.70 -0.68 -24.90
C SER A 250 -18.40 -0.18 -24.29
N ALA A 251 -17.58 -1.10 -23.80
CA ALA A 251 -16.22 -0.85 -23.36
C ALA A 251 -15.29 -1.58 -24.33
N ASP A 252 -14.48 -0.80 -25.05
CA ASP A 252 -13.54 -1.30 -26.05
C ASP A 252 -12.10 -1.09 -25.59
N ASP A 253 -11.17 -1.82 -26.21
CA ASP A 253 -9.72 -1.68 -25.98
C ASP A 253 -9.36 -1.75 -24.49
N VAL A 254 -9.95 -2.73 -23.80
CA VAL A 254 -9.69 -2.97 -22.38
C VAL A 254 -8.25 -3.49 -22.22
N THR A 255 -7.48 -2.80 -21.41
CA THR A 255 -6.08 -3.10 -21.06
C THR A 255 -5.92 -3.11 -19.54
N GLU A 256 -4.74 -3.44 -19.00
CA GLU A 256 -4.51 -3.36 -17.56
C GLU A 256 -4.54 -1.92 -17.01
N MET A 257 -4.40 -0.91 -17.87
CA MET A 257 -4.28 0.51 -17.47
C MET A 257 -5.56 1.31 -17.70
N GLY A 258 -6.49 0.80 -18.51
CA GLY A 258 -7.69 1.53 -18.86
C GLY A 258 -8.46 0.91 -20.02
N PHE A 259 -9.48 1.62 -20.48
CA PHE A 259 -10.34 1.22 -21.60
C PHE A 259 -10.96 2.44 -22.29
N ARG A 260 -11.58 2.23 -23.46
CA ARG A 260 -12.38 3.24 -24.17
C ARG A 260 -13.86 2.96 -24.00
N LEU A 261 -14.58 3.84 -23.32
CA LEU A 261 -16.03 3.76 -23.21
C LEU A 261 -16.69 4.39 -24.43
N LYS A 262 -17.61 3.68 -25.06
CA LYS A 262 -18.43 4.17 -26.17
C LYS A 262 -19.90 4.12 -25.78
N LEU A 263 -20.59 5.22 -26.02
CA LEU A 263 -22.02 5.32 -25.89
C LEU A 263 -22.57 5.90 -27.18
N TYR A 264 -23.46 5.20 -27.87
CA TYR A 264 -24.06 5.73 -29.07
C TYR A 264 -25.53 5.37 -29.21
N GLY A 265 -26.28 6.28 -29.84
CA GLY A 265 -27.64 6.04 -30.28
C GLY A 265 -27.65 5.43 -31.68
N TRP A 266 -28.73 4.74 -32.03
CA TRP A 266 -28.97 4.27 -33.40
C TRP A 266 -30.36 4.71 -33.90
N ASP A 267 -30.54 4.59 -35.22
CA ASP A 267 -31.71 5.06 -35.95
C ASP A 267 -31.99 6.56 -35.71
N GLN A 268 -33.19 6.94 -35.26
CA GLN A 268 -33.57 8.34 -35.06
C GLN A 268 -33.41 8.83 -33.61
N THR A 269 -32.64 8.08 -32.80
CA THR A 269 -32.43 8.41 -31.39
C THR A 269 -31.63 9.70 -31.24
N LYS A 270 -32.24 10.74 -30.64
CA LYS A 270 -31.57 11.99 -30.30
C LYS A 270 -31.22 12.03 -28.81
N LEU A 271 -29.97 11.71 -28.49
CA LEU A 271 -29.40 11.78 -27.15
C LEU A 271 -28.93 13.21 -26.86
N HIS A 272 -29.54 13.84 -25.86
CA HIS A 272 -29.14 15.18 -25.39
C HIS A 272 -28.16 15.10 -24.23
N SER A 273 -28.40 14.19 -23.30
CA SER A 273 -27.42 13.85 -22.27
C SER A 273 -27.54 12.40 -21.89
N ALA A 274 -26.41 11.77 -21.58
CA ALA A 274 -26.39 10.45 -21.00
C ALA A 274 -25.15 10.28 -20.14
N GLY A 275 -25.27 9.37 -19.18
CA GLY A 275 -24.22 9.03 -18.24
C GLY A 275 -24.10 7.53 -18.11
N VAL A 276 -22.87 7.05 -18.11
CA VAL A 276 -22.54 5.64 -17.96
C VAL A 276 -21.76 5.44 -16.66
N GLN A 277 -22.21 4.48 -15.86
CA GLN A 277 -21.47 3.99 -14.71
C GLN A 277 -20.76 2.72 -15.14
N TRP A 278 -19.51 2.55 -14.73
CA TRP A 278 -18.70 1.40 -15.08
C TRP A 278 -18.06 0.78 -13.84
N MET A 279 -17.75 -0.50 -13.95
CA MET A 279 -17.03 -1.29 -12.95
C MET A 279 -16.05 -2.22 -13.68
N ALA A 280 -14.79 -2.21 -13.24
CA ALA A 280 -13.73 -3.08 -13.74
C ALA A 280 -13.21 -3.93 -12.59
N CYS A 281 -13.22 -5.25 -12.74
CA CYS A 281 -12.71 -6.18 -11.72
C CYS A 281 -11.71 -7.17 -12.31
N GLY A 282 -10.62 -7.42 -11.59
CA GLY A 282 -9.52 -8.31 -11.99
C GLY A 282 -8.35 -8.21 -11.03
#